data_AF-A0A934YI40-F1
#
_entry.id   AF-A0A934YI40-F1
#
_cell.length_a   1.000
_cell.length_b   1.000
_cell.length_c   1.000
_cell.angle_alpha   90.00
_cell.angle_beta   90.00
_cell.angle_gamma   90.00
#
_symmetry.space_group_name_H-M   'P 1'
#
loop_
_entity.id
_entity.type
_entity.pdbx_description
1 polymer ?
#
loop_
_entity_poly.entity_id
_entity_poly.type
_entity_poly.pdbx_seq_one_letter_code
_entity_poly.pdbx_strand_id
1 'polypeptide(L)'
;MSRRPGLGALVLGVAVLALASGCAMARPVGRVNIIDRGVPAGVKPPKNNYLGMPLRSGQIVLTESPDATSYAFLMLPDKFYPFTHAAVLSIEDDEPYVYDVTGEVASVPLHSRMLDNISGKMYRRPLFEYASPNIHTEIYDPPPGTDGEKMAAYARSLYARGDVKFDTHFDTHDHSALYCSELVALSVEAGGGKPPPVGPASNLPSISTIMTYLGVPRGEAYPVGLFAEPSRYVAALGPLPNRGAAWAYFEAKREVYRRFTADQRIGAVLAVSGNGELSVRPEILAFASEATRLFDRDPAPPQPGDPRIARAVRALADQRFGPFPDALDRGAGRP
;
A
#
# COMPACT_ATOMS: atom_id res chain seq x y z
N MET A 1 -19.28 15.01 -60.15
CA MET A 1 -18.08 15.00 -59.28
C MET A 1 -18.42 15.72 -57.98
N SER A 2 -17.87 15.24 -56.86
CA SER A 2 -18.07 15.72 -55.47
C SER A 2 -19.39 15.34 -54.79
N ARG A 3 -19.46 14.09 -54.30
CA ARG A 3 -20.33 13.73 -53.16
C ARG A 3 -19.50 13.88 -51.89
N ARG A 4 -19.93 14.77 -51.00
CA ARG A 4 -19.41 14.89 -49.63
C ARG A 4 -19.73 13.59 -48.86
N PRO A 5 -18.76 12.96 -48.16
CA PRO A 5 -19.07 11.91 -47.21
C PRO A 5 -19.59 12.52 -45.90
N GLY A 6 -20.49 11.77 -45.27
CA GLY A 6 -21.35 12.23 -44.19
C GLY A 6 -20.65 12.54 -42.87
N LEU A 7 -21.33 13.40 -42.11
CA LEU A 7 -21.22 13.47 -40.65
C LEU A 7 -21.46 12.07 -40.07
N GLY A 8 -20.42 11.48 -39.50
CA GLY A 8 -20.49 10.13 -38.95
C GLY A 8 -19.31 9.84 -38.04
N ALA A 9 -19.15 10.66 -36.99
CA ALA A 9 -18.44 10.30 -35.76
C ALA A 9 -18.70 11.42 -34.75
N LEU A 10 -19.75 11.25 -33.94
CA LEU A 10 -19.98 12.09 -32.78
C LEU A 10 -18.80 11.86 -31.84
N VAL A 11 -17.94 12.88 -31.72
CA VAL A 11 -16.84 12.97 -30.77
C VAL A 11 -17.41 12.81 -29.37
N LEU A 12 -17.23 11.63 -28.76
CA LEU A 12 -17.48 11.43 -27.34
C LEU A 12 -16.31 12.10 -26.60
N GLY A 13 -16.59 13.31 -26.11
CA GLY A 13 -15.62 14.18 -25.45
C GLY A 13 -14.91 13.49 -24.30
N VAL A 14 -13.60 13.41 -24.43
CA VAL A 14 -12.64 13.05 -23.38
C VAL A 14 -12.67 14.18 -22.35
N ALA A 15 -13.40 13.98 -21.26
CA ALA A 15 -13.31 14.78 -20.04
C ALA A 15 -12.54 13.96 -18.99
N VAL A 16 -11.23 13.80 -19.19
CA VAL A 16 -10.31 13.22 -18.21
C VAL A 16 -9.56 14.38 -17.58
N LEU A 17 -10.00 14.79 -16.39
CA LEU A 17 -9.28 15.75 -15.57
C LEU A 17 -9.74 15.58 -14.11
N ALA A 18 -9.03 14.69 -13.42
CA ALA A 18 -8.68 14.71 -12.00
C ALA A 18 -8.40 13.28 -11.52
N LEU A 19 -7.31 12.67 -11.98
CA LEU A 19 -6.70 11.56 -11.24
C LEU A 19 -5.92 12.19 -10.07
N ALA A 20 -6.62 12.69 -9.06
CA ALA A 20 -5.99 13.13 -7.81
C ALA A 20 -5.88 11.92 -6.88
N SER A 21 -5.06 10.94 -7.27
CA SER A 21 -4.70 9.80 -6.44
C SER A 21 -3.19 9.57 -6.49
N GLY A 22 -2.44 10.67 -6.36
CA GLY A 22 -1.12 10.58 -5.77
C GLY A 22 -1.29 10.01 -4.36
N CYS A 23 -0.52 8.99 -4.01
CA CYS A 23 -0.67 8.20 -2.77
C CYS A 23 -0.42 9.00 -1.47
N ALA A 24 -0.48 10.33 -1.50
CA ALA A 24 -0.30 11.23 -0.35
C ALA A 24 -0.84 12.67 -0.56
N MET A 25 -1.78 12.96 -1.47
CA MET A 25 -2.26 14.35 -1.61
C MET A 25 -3.30 14.75 -0.54
N ALA A 26 -2.83 15.55 0.42
CA ALA A 26 -3.54 16.58 1.18
C ALA A 26 -4.99 16.28 1.64
N ARG A 27 -5.21 15.12 2.27
CA ARG A 27 -6.27 15.08 3.30
C ARG A 27 -5.81 15.93 4.48
N PRO A 28 -6.71 16.66 5.18
CA PRO A 28 -6.34 17.39 6.38
C PRO A 28 -5.57 16.45 7.30
N VAL A 29 -4.39 16.90 7.75
CA VAL A 29 -3.46 16.15 8.60
C VAL A 29 -4.26 15.48 9.71
N GLY A 30 -4.52 14.19 9.56
CA GLY A 30 -5.21 13.42 10.58
C GLY A 30 -4.34 13.42 11.82
N ARG A 31 -4.95 13.46 13.01
CA ARG A 31 -4.20 13.29 14.24
C ARG A 31 -3.50 11.92 14.19
N VAL A 32 -2.17 11.93 14.13
CA VAL A 32 -1.36 10.71 14.24
C VAL A 32 -1.15 10.41 15.71
N ASN A 33 -1.56 9.23 16.15
CA ASN A 33 -1.27 8.72 17.47
C ASN A 33 -0.11 7.72 17.39
N ILE A 34 0.70 7.66 18.45
CA ILE A 34 1.59 6.52 18.69
C ILE A 34 0.71 5.41 19.25
N ILE A 35 0.43 4.42 18.41
CA ILE A 35 -0.49 3.32 18.71
C ILE A 35 0.23 2.24 19.52
N ASP A 36 1.51 2.03 19.23
CA ASP A 36 2.35 1.06 19.94
C ASP A 36 3.82 1.45 19.76
N ARG A 37 4.61 1.30 20.83
CA ARG A 37 6.03 1.66 20.88
C ARG A 37 6.95 0.44 20.69
N GLY A 38 6.39 -0.77 20.57
CA GLY A 38 7.11 -2.05 20.43
C GLY A 38 8.05 -2.42 21.58
N VAL A 39 8.13 -1.58 22.62
CA VAL A 39 8.79 -1.89 23.88
C VAL A 39 7.77 -2.61 24.78
N PRO A 40 8.05 -3.84 25.23
CA PRO A 40 7.13 -4.57 26.12
C PRO A 40 6.79 -3.77 27.37
N ALA A 41 5.56 -3.91 27.86
CA ALA A 41 5.12 -3.23 29.08
C ALA A 41 6.06 -3.57 30.26
N GLY A 42 6.51 -2.54 30.97
CA GLY A 42 7.45 -2.69 32.10
C GLY A 42 8.93 -2.72 31.71
N VAL A 43 9.27 -2.75 30.42
CA VAL A 43 10.66 -2.59 29.95
C VAL A 43 10.95 -1.11 29.77
N LYS A 44 12.03 -0.62 30.38
CA LYS A 44 12.45 0.77 30.20
C LYS A 44 12.86 0.97 28.73
N PRO A 45 12.29 1.95 28.02
CA PRO A 45 12.67 2.19 26.64
C PRO A 45 14.16 2.55 26.54
N PRO A 46 14.82 2.27 25.40
CA PRO A 46 16.22 2.63 25.20
C PRO A 46 16.44 4.13 25.46
N LYS A 47 17.63 4.51 25.94
CA LYS A 47 17.93 5.93 26.24
C LYS A 47 17.78 6.84 25.02
N ASN A 48 18.04 6.30 23.82
CA ASN A 48 17.83 6.99 22.55
C ASN A 48 16.53 6.48 21.96
N ASN A 49 15.42 7.14 22.30
CA ASN A 49 14.11 6.84 21.74
C ASN A 49 13.45 8.16 21.30
N TYR A 50 12.72 8.09 20.19
CA TYR A 50 11.94 9.22 19.69
C TYR A 50 10.51 9.08 20.20
N LEU A 51 10.11 9.92 21.16
CA LEU A 51 8.80 9.86 21.81
C LEU A 51 8.43 8.47 22.39
N GLY A 52 9.44 7.74 22.87
CA GLY A 52 9.31 6.38 23.40
C GLY A 52 9.44 5.26 22.37
N MET A 53 9.56 5.57 21.07
CA MET A 53 9.79 4.57 20.02
C MET A 53 11.30 4.33 19.82
N PRO A 54 11.77 3.07 19.74
CA PRO A 54 13.18 2.75 19.56
C PRO A 54 13.60 2.91 18.08
N LEU A 55 13.50 4.13 17.56
CA LEU A 55 13.78 4.42 16.16
C LEU A 55 15.29 4.46 15.87
N ARG A 56 15.69 3.96 14.70
CA ARG A 56 17.07 4.01 14.17
C ARG A 56 17.08 4.07 12.65
N SER A 57 18.15 4.61 12.07
CA SER A 57 18.32 4.65 10.62
C SER A 57 18.32 3.26 10.01
N GLY A 58 17.75 3.15 8.82
CA GLY A 58 17.63 1.90 8.06
C GLY A 58 16.43 1.04 8.46
N GLN A 59 15.64 1.46 9.45
CA GLN A 59 14.34 0.85 9.68
C GLN A 59 13.43 1.07 8.46
N ILE A 60 12.57 0.10 8.21
CA ILE A 60 11.64 0.07 7.10
C ILE A 60 10.29 0.55 7.60
N VAL A 61 9.72 1.55 6.93
CA VAL A 61 8.39 2.09 7.26
C VAL A 61 7.39 1.55 6.25
N LEU A 62 6.39 0.83 6.74
CA LEU A 62 5.31 0.25 5.94
C LEU A 62 4.01 0.96 6.25
N THR A 63 3.26 1.33 5.22
CA THR A 63 2.06 2.14 5.38
C THR A 63 0.89 1.59 4.57
N GLU A 64 -0.31 1.85 5.10
CA GLU A 64 -1.57 1.54 4.47
C GLU A 64 -2.27 2.84 4.10
N SER A 65 -2.37 3.09 2.78
CA SER A 65 -3.12 4.23 2.26
C SER A 65 -4.63 4.02 2.43
N PRO A 66 -5.39 5.07 2.76
CA PRO A 66 -6.86 5.05 2.77
C PRO A 66 -7.52 4.99 1.39
N ASP A 67 -6.75 5.10 0.31
CA ASP A 67 -7.28 5.38 -1.02
C ASP A 67 -7.64 4.13 -1.81
N ALA A 68 -8.42 4.30 -2.89
CA ALA A 68 -8.88 3.17 -3.70
C ALA A 68 -7.75 2.40 -4.40
N THR A 69 -6.63 3.08 -4.67
CA THR A 69 -5.40 2.45 -5.16
C THR A 69 -4.90 1.38 -4.21
N SER A 70 -5.12 1.53 -2.90
CA SER A 70 -4.80 0.53 -1.89
C SER A 70 -5.55 -0.80 -2.09
N TYR A 71 -6.78 -0.73 -2.63
CA TYR A 71 -7.58 -1.90 -2.99
C TYR A 71 -7.24 -2.47 -4.37
N ALA A 72 -6.64 -1.67 -5.26
CA ALA A 72 -6.07 -2.19 -6.48
C ALA A 72 -4.77 -2.96 -6.18
N PHE A 73 -3.85 -2.37 -5.43
CA PHE A 73 -2.55 -2.98 -5.10
C PHE A 73 -2.68 -4.29 -4.35
N LEU A 74 -3.64 -4.42 -3.44
CA LEU A 74 -3.86 -5.69 -2.72
C LEU A 74 -4.28 -6.85 -3.64
N MET A 75 -4.86 -6.56 -4.81
CA MET A 75 -5.36 -7.58 -5.73
C MET A 75 -4.29 -8.07 -6.72
N LEU A 76 -3.19 -7.32 -6.86
CA LEU A 76 -2.13 -7.62 -7.83
C LEU A 76 -1.32 -8.88 -7.48
N PRO A 77 -0.94 -9.18 -6.23
CA PRO A 77 -0.22 -10.40 -5.90
C PRO A 77 -1.15 -11.63 -5.84
N ASP A 78 -0.57 -12.82 -5.89
CA ASP A 78 -1.30 -14.10 -5.74
C ASP A 78 -1.73 -14.38 -4.29
N LYS A 79 -1.11 -13.70 -3.32
CA LYS A 79 -1.42 -13.74 -1.89
C LYS A 79 -1.77 -12.36 -1.36
N PHE A 80 -2.54 -12.34 -0.27
CA PHE A 80 -2.80 -11.10 0.43
C PHE A 80 -1.56 -10.65 1.21
N TYR A 81 -1.19 -9.39 1.03
CA TYR A 81 -0.16 -8.71 1.79
C TYR A 81 -0.76 -7.47 2.48
N PRO A 82 -0.50 -7.26 3.78
CA PRO A 82 -0.82 -5.99 4.42
C PRO A 82 0.16 -4.92 3.93
N PHE A 83 -0.25 -3.65 4.00
CA PHE A 83 0.49 -2.48 3.53
C PHE A 83 0.59 -2.34 2.02
N THR A 84 0.62 -1.09 1.58
CA THR A 84 0.59 -0.70 0.17
C THR A 84 1.70 0.25 -0.22
N HIS A 85 2.46 0.77 0.75
CA HIS A 85 3.60 1.63 0.48
C HIS A 85 4.75 1.43 1.48
N ALA A 86 5.99 1.49 0.98
CA ALA A 86 7.22 1.23 1.75
C ALA A 86 8.17 2.42 1.67
N ALA A 87 8.97 2.61 2.72
CA ALA A 87 9.96 3.67 2.78
C ALA A 87 11.11 3.32 3.73
N VAL A 88 12.19 4.11 3.67
CA VAL A 88 13.37 3.97 4.54
C VAL A 88 13.40 5.10 5.57
N LEU A 89 13.56 4.74 6.84
CA LEU A 89 13.75 5.68 7.95
C LEU A 89 15.21 6.09 8.06
N SER A 90 15.46 7.36 8.35
CA SER A 90 16.77 7.95 8.61
C SER A 90 16.67 8.85 9.83
N ILE A 91 17.57 8.70 10.80
CA ILE A 91 17.68 9.64 11.92
C ILE A 91 18.71 10.70 11.56
N GLU A 92 18.28 11.96 11.47
CA GLU A 92 19.10 13.10 11.09
C GLU A 92 18.94 14.18 12.15
N ASP A 93 20.03 14.56 12.80
CA ASP A 93 20.03 15.53 13.91
C ASP A 93 18.98 15.19 14.99
N ASP A 94 18.94 13.91 15.39
CA ASP A 94 17.98 13.32 16.35
C ASP A 94 16.50 13.35 15.91
N GLU A 95 16.20 13.74 14.67
CA GLU A 95 14.85 13.75 14.10
C GLU A 95 14.64 12.64 13.05
N PRO A 96 13.49 11.93 13.05
CA PRO A 96 13.21 10.88 12.09
C PRO A 96 12.63 11.44 10.77
N TYR A 97 13.36 11.18 9.70
CA TYR A 97 12.94 11.44 8.32
C TYR A 97 12.67 10.15 7.58
N VAL A 98 11.68 10.18 6.70
CA VAL A 98 11.28 9.08 5.84
C VAL A 98 11.61 9.44 4.41
N TYR A 99 12.29 8.51 3.73
CA TYR A 99 12.61 8.58 2.32
C TYR A 99 11.74 7.59 1.56
N ASP A 100 10.90 8.10 0.67
CA ASP A 100 9.98 7.31 -0.14
C ASP A 100 10.01 7.75 -1.60
N VAL A 101 9.58 6.87 -2.51
CA VAL A 101 9.39 7.18 -3.93
C VAL A 101 7.91 6.99 -4.25
N THR A 102 7.26 8.05 -4.69
CA THR A 102 5.80 8.03 -4.94
C THR A 102 5.44 8.74 -6.23
N GLY A 103 4.37 8.26 -6.86
CA GLY A 103 3.79 8.81 -8.07
C GLY A 103 2.76 9.89 -7.76
N GLU A 104 2.79 10.93 -8.58
CA GLU A 104 1.78 11.99 -8.67
C GLU A 104 1.25 12.03 -10.10
N VAL A 105 0.07 12.58 -10.32
CA VAL A 105 -0.43 12.71 -11.68
C VAL A 105 0.24 13.88 -12.36
N ALA A 106 0.85 13.60 -13.51
CA ALA A 106 1.47 14.56 -14.37
C ALA A 106 0.42 15.56 -14.86
N SER A 107 0.81 16.83 -14.88
CA SER A 107 -0.02 17.88 -15.48
C SER A 107 0.10 17.85 -17.01
N VAL A 108 -0.95 18.35 -17.66
CA VAL A 108 -1.20 18.39 -19.12
C VAL A 108 0.04 18.64 -20.02
N PRO A 109 0.08 18.05 -21.25
CA PRO A 109 -0.98 17.30 -21.93
C PRO A 109 -1.06 15.84 -21.47
N LEU A 110 -2.28 15.29 -21.45
CA LEU A 110 -2.50 13.91 -21.06
C LEU A 110 -2.14 12.94 -22.20
N HIS A 111 -1.47 11.86 -21.85
CA HIS A 111 -1.20 10.69 -22.67
C HIS A 111 -2.43 9.76 -22.78
N SER A 112 -2.47 8.94 -23.83
CA SER A 112 -3.57 8.01 -24.09
C SER A 112 -3.59 6.79 -23.15
N ARG A 113 -2.42 6.38 -22.62
CA ARG A 113 -2.33 5.33 -21.60
C ARG A 113 -2.41 5.96 -20.21
N MET A 114 -3.16 5.32 -19.31
CA MET A 114 -3.47 5.90 -18.00
C MET A 114 -2.22 6.13 -17.15
N LEU A 115 -1.31 5.15 -17.07
CA LEU A 115 -0.11 5.26 -16.23
C LEU A 115 0.98 6.16 -16.81
N ASP A 116 0.93 6.46 -18.12
CA ASP A 116 1.82 7.47 -18.74
C ASP A 116 1.51 8.90 -18.25
N ASN A 117 0.34 9.10 -17.64
CA ASN A 117 -0.04 10.35 -16.98
C ASN A 117 0.41 10.41 -15.52
N ILE A 118 1.19 9.45 -15.05
CA ILE A 118 1.75 9.46 -13.70
C ILE A 118 3.23 9.83 -13.84
N SER A 119 3.70 10.71 -12.97
CA SER A 119 5.10 11.07 -12.84
C SER A 119 5.41 11.20 -11.36
N GLY A 120 6.62 10.90 -10.93
CA GLY A 120 6.93 11.01 -9.52
C GLY A 120 8.41 11.03 -9.28
N LYS A 121 8.76 11.13 -8.01
CA LYS A 121 10.13 11.28 -7.56
C LYS A 121 10.30 10.75 -6.15
N MET A 122 11.54 10.83 -5.68
CA MET A 122 11.87 10.60 -4.29
C MET A 122 11.55 11.83 -3.42
N TYR A 123 11.05 11.59 -2.21
CA TYR A 123 10.77 12.60 -1.21
C TYR A 123 11.54 12.31 0.08
N ARG A 124 11.71 13.36 0.88
CA ARG A 124 12.21 13.31 2.26
C ARG A 124 11.19 14.06 3.10
N ARG A 125 10.55 13.38 4.06
CA ARG A 125 9.50 13.97 4.91
C ARG A 125 9.73 13.63 6.37
N PRO A 126 9.42 14.52 7.33
CA PRO A 126 9.34 14.14 8.74
C PRO A 126 8.39 12.96 8.95
N LEU A 127 8.70 12.05 9.89
CA LEU A 127 7.94 10.82 10.12
C LEU A 127 6.44 11.05 10.33
N PHE A 128 6.06 12.04 11.15
CA PHE A 128 4.65 12.33 11.42
C PHE A 128 3.92 12.91 10.22
N GLU A 129 4.59 13.74 9.42
CA GLU A 129 4.04 14.27 8.18
C GLU A 129 3.77 13.11 7.20
N TYR A 130 4.75 12.22 7.04
CA TYR A 130 4.64 11.01 6.22
C TYR A 130 3.55 10.05 6.69
N ALA A 131 3.40 9.85 8.00
CA ALA A 131 2.41 8.94 8.57
C ALA A 131 0.97 9.50 8.54
N SER A 132 0.80 10.82 8.58
CA SER A 132 -0.51 11.48 8.72
C SER A 132 -1.57 11.20 7.64
N PRO A 133 -1.25 11.03 6.35
CA PRO A 133 -2.25 10.68 5.34
C PRO A 133 -2.66 9.19 5.39
N ASN A 134 -1.97 8.35 6.16
CA ASN A 134 -2.16 6.90 6.15
C ASN A 134 -3.14 6.43 7.24
N ILE A 135 -3.87 5.34 6.97
CA ILE A 135 -4.74 4.68 7.97
C ILE A 135 -3.89 4.02 9.06
N HIS A 136 -2.74 3.48 8.66
CA HIS A 136 -1.85 2.77 9.56
C HIS A 136 -0.43 2.81 9.04
N THR A 137 0.53 2.93 9.95
CA THR A 137 1.96 2.90 9.69
C THR A 137 2.61 1.96 10.69
N GLU A 138 3.45 1.05 10.23
CA GLU A 138 4.29 0.20 11.08
C GLU A 138 5.75 0.33 10.68
N ILE A 139 6.63 0.28 11.68
CA ILE A 139 8.07 0.39 11.52
C ILE A 139 8.67 -0.97 11.87
N TYR A 140 9.61 -1.41 11.03
CA TYR A 140 10.30 -2.68 11.17
C TYR A 140 11.80 -2.46 11.12
N ASP A 141 12.54 -3.23 11.92
CA ASP A 141 13.98 -3.34 11.81
C ASP A 141 14.37 -3.95 10.47
N PRO A 142 15.56 -3.62 9.92
CA PRO A 142 16.01 -4.24 8.67
C PRO A 142 16.27 -5.75 8.85
N PRO A 143 16.35 -6.52 7.75
CA PRO A 143 16.65 -7.95 7.83
C PRO A 143 17.93 -8.25 8.63
N PRO A 144 18.03 -9.40 9.33
CA PRO A 144 19.20 -9.72 10.14
C PRO A 144 20.51 -9.63 9.34
N GLY A 145 21.54 -9.04 9.96
CA GLY A 145 22.85 -8.84 9.32
C GLY A 145 22.95 -7.64 8.38
N THR A 146 21.86 -6.89 8.17
CA THR A 146 21.86 -5.67 7.35
C THR A 146 22.34 -4.47 8.17
N ASP A 147 23.25 -3.67 7.61
CA ASP A 147 23.71 -2.40 8.19
C ASP A 147 22.70 -1.28 7.88
N GLY A 148 21.88 -0.95 8.88
CA GLY A 148 20.83 0.07 8.76
C GLY A 148 21.35 1.47 8.42
N GLU A 149 22.55 1.85 8.88
CA GLU A 149 23.12 3.15 8.53
C GLU A 149 23.51 3.22 7.06
N LYS A 150 24.04 2.12 6.49
CA LYS A 150 24.30 2.03 5.05
C LYS A 150 23.00 2.04 4.23
N MET A 151 21.94 1.37 4.70
CA MET A 151 20.62 1.46 4.05
C MET A 151 20.13 2.90 3.98
N ALA A 152 20.16 3.61 5.11
CA ALA A 152 19.71 5.00 5.16
C ALA A 152 20.64 5.93 4.35
N ALA A 153 21.96 5.72 4.42
CA ALA A 153 22.92 6.49 3.61
C ALA A 153 22.68 6.31 2.10
N TYR A 154 22.33 5.11 1.66
CA TYR A 154 21.95 4.85 0.28
C TYR A 154 20.69 5.66 -0.11
N ALA A 155 19.62 5.59 0.67
CA ALA A 155 18.41 6.39 0.42
C ALA A 155 18.68 7.90 0.41
N ARG A 156 19.49 8.41 1.36
CA ARG A 156 19.92 9.82 1.38
C ARG A 156 20.69 10.19 0.11
N SER A 157 21.58 9.33 -0.36
CA SER A 157 22.36 9.57 -1.57
C SER A 157 21.48 9.64 -2.82
N LEU A 158 20.50 8.74 -2.95
CA LEU A 158 19.53 8.74 -4.04
C LEU A 158 18.74 10.05 -4.07
N TYR A 159 18.25 10.49 -2.91
CA TYR A 159 17.52 11.75 -2.79
C TYR A 159 18.40 12.96 -3.14
N ALA A 160 19.65 12.98 -2.65
CA ALA A 160 20.59 14.08 -2.89
C ALA A 160 20.98 14.25 -4.37
N ARG A 161 20.99 13.17 -5.17
CA ARG A 161 21.20 13.25 -6.63
C ARG A 161 20.04 13.92 -7.35
N GLY A 162 18.83 13.82 -6.81
CA GLY A 162 17.63 14.49 -7.33
C GLY A 162 17.10 13.96 -8.67
N ASP A 163 17.61 12.81 -9.14
CA ASP A 163 17.30 12.23 -10.46
C ASP A 163 16.43 10.97 -10.41
N VAL A 164 16.05 10.50 -9.21
CA VAL A 164 15.16 9.36 -9.04
C VAL A 164 13.76 9.69 -9.55
N LYS A 165 13.31 8.91 -10.53
CA LYS A 165 11.96 8.95 -11.09
C LYS A 165 11.11 7.85 -10.48
N PHE A 166 9.80 8.09 -10.40
CA PHE A 166 8.84 7.04 -10.05
C PHE A 166 8.61 6.11 -11.23
N ASP A 167 8.75 4.81 -11.01
CA ASP A 167 8.35 3.79 -11.98
C ASP A 167 6.83 3.59 -11.92
N THR A 168 6.16 4.03 -12.98
CA THR A 168 4.71 3.92 -13.10
C THR A 168 4.24 2.53 -13.49
N HIS A 169 5.11 1.71 -14.06
CA HIS A 169 4.77 0.39 -14.57
C HIS A 169 5.12 -0.75 -13.60
N PHE A 170 5.83 -0.44 -12.51
CA PHE A 170 6.23 -1.40 -11.48
C PHE A 170 7.01 -2.58 -12.06
N ASP A 171 7.93 -2.30 -12.98
CA ASP A 171 8.78 -3.28 -13.62
C ASP A 171 9.98 -3.61 -12.73
N THR A 172 9.98 -4.81 -12.15
CA THR A 172 11.06 -5.33 -11.30
C THR A 172 12.40 -5.52 -12.02
N HIS A 173 12.45 -5.37 -13.34
CA HIS A 173 13.62 -5.66 -14.18
C HIS A 173 14.33 -4.40 -14.67
N ASP A 174 13.71 -3.21 -14.52
CA ASP A 174 14.27 -1.93 -14.95
C ASP A 174 14.42 -0.94 -13.78
N HIS A 175 15.65 -0.79 -13.30
CA HIS A 175 15.99 0.11 -12.19
C HIS A 175 16.27 1.57 -12.62
N SER A 176 15.91 1.96 -13.85
CA SER A 176 16.09 3.34 -14.33
C SER A 176 15.09 4.33 -13.70
N ALA A 177 13.99 3.81 -13.17
CA ALA A 177 13.04 4.46 -12.28
C ALA A 177 12.76 3.50 -11.11
N LEU A 178 12.26 4.01 -10.00
CA LEU A 178 12.00 3.20 -8.80
C LEU A 178 10.55 3.32 -8.35
N TYR A 179 10.01 2.26 -7.79
CA TYR A 179 8.83 2.34 -6.91
C TYR A 179 9.19 2.03 -5.45
N CYS A 180 8.21 2.12 -4.56
CA CYS A 180 8.46 2.21 -3.13
C CYS A 180 9.12 0.96 -2.50
N SER A 181 8.65 -0.25 -2.82
CA SER A 181 9.27 -1.49 -2.33
C SER A 181 10.63 -1.76 -2.96
N GLU A 182 10.86 -1.30 -4.20
CA GLU A 182 12.14 -1.41 -4.87
C GLU A 182 13.21 -0.52 -4.24
N LEU A 183 12.87 0.73 -3.88
CA LEU A 183 13.75 1.58 -3.07
C LEU A 183 14.21 0.85 -1.80
N VAL A 184 13.28 0.21 -1.09
CA VAL A 184 13.60 -0.52 0.15
C VAL A 184 14.48 -1.74 -0.15
N ALA A 185 14.20 -2.49 -1.22
CA ALA A 185 15.00 -3.63 -1.62
C ALA A 185 16.46 -3.25 -1.92
N LEU A 186 16.68 -2.25 -2.77
CA LEU A 186 18.00 -1.73 -3.11
C LEU A 186 18.71 -1.14 -1.89
N SER A 187 17.96 -0.51 -0.98
CA SER A 187 18.52 0.00 0.28
C SER A 187 19.00 -1.16 1.16
N VAL A 188 18.22 -2.24 1.29
CA VAL A 188 18.63 -3.46 2.02
C VAL A 188 19.92 -4.05 1.42
N GLU A 189 20.01 -4.14 0.08
CA GLU A 189 21.22 -4.63 -0.60
C GLU A 189 22.43 -3.73 -0.34
N ALA A 190 22.26 -2.40 -0.39
CA ALA A 190 23.31 -1.45 -0.05
C ALA A 190 23.78 -1.59 1.41
N GLY A 191 22.89 -2.01 2.31
CA GLY A 191 23.19 -2.40 3.68
C GLY A 191 23.90 -3.75 3.83
N GLY A 192 24.14 -4.48 2.75
CA GLY A 192 24.70 -5.84 2.77
C GLY A 192 23.69 -6.93 3.14
N GLY A 193 22.40 -6.58 3.20
CA GLY A 193 21.31 -7.50 3.47
C GLY A 193 20.84 -8.23 2.21
N LYS A 194 19.92 -9.18 2.40
CA LYS A 194 19.22 -9.85 1.31
C LYS A 194 17.75 -9.43 1.32
N PRO A 195 17.26 -8.71 0.29
CA PRO A 195 15.85 -8.36 0.23
C PRO A 195 15.00 -9.61 -0.04
N PRO A 196 13.71 -9.61 0.36
CA PRO A 196 12.81 -10.71 0.04
C PRO A 196 12.66 -10.82 -1.49
N PRO A 197 12.56 -12.04 -2.05
CA PRO A 197 12.35 -12.20 -3.48
C PRO A 197 10.99 -11.64 -3.89
N VAL A 198 10.89 -11.22 -5.16
CA VAL A 198 9.61 -10.88 -5.79
C VAL A 198 8.65 -12.08 -5.71
N GLY A 199 7.37 -11.79 -5.54
CA GLY A 199 6.31 -12.79 -5.46
C GLY A 199 5.57 -12.93 -6.79
N PRO A 200 4.80 -14.01 -6.98
CA PRO A 200 3.97 -14.14 -8.17
C PRO A 200 2.79 -13.15 -8.15
N ALA A 201 2.46 -12.63 -9.32
CA ALA A 201 1.25 -11.84 -9.54
C ALA A 201 0.01 -12.74 -9.64
N SER A 202 -1.16 -12.16 -9.37
CA SER A 202 -2.46 -12.79 -9.52
C SER A 202 -2.69 -13.21 -10.98
N ASN A 203 -3.18 -14.43 -11.15
CA ASN A 203 -3.60 -14.95 -12.45
C ASN A 203 -5.09 -14.76 -12.73
N LEU A 204 -5.83 -14.06 -11.86
CA LEU A 204 -7.26 -13.83 -12.04
C LEU A 204 -7.51 -13.07 -13.36
N PRO A 205 -8.47 -13.52 -14.21
CA PRO A 205 -8.67 -12.94 -15.54
C PRO A 205 -8.89 -11.42 -15.53
N SER A 206 -9.70 -10.92 -14.57
CA SER A 206 -10.01 -9.50 -14.45
C SER A 206 -8.81 -8.65 -14.01
N ILE A 207 -7.96 -9.18 -13.12
CA ILE A 207 -6.72 -8.52 -12.69
C ILE A 207 -5.70 -8.49 -13.82
N SER A 208 -5.47 -9.65 -14.44
CA SER A 208 -4.61 -9.79 -15.61
C SER A 208 -4.97 -8.81 -16.74
N THR A 209 -6.27 -8.65 -17.00
CA THR A 209 -6.77 -7.72 -18.02
C THR A 209 -6.40 -6.27 -17.69
N ILE A 210 -6.58 -5.86 -16.44
CA ILE A 210 -6.20 -4.51 -15.99
C ILE A 210 -4.69 -4.32 -16.05
N MET A 211 -3.88 -5.26 -15.55
CA MET A 211 -2.42 -5.14 -15.59
C MET A 211 -1.93 -4.93 -17.04
N THR A 212 -2.47 -5.72 -17.97
CA THR A 212 -2.18 -5.59 -19.40
C THR A 212 -2.59 -4.20 -19.93
N TYR A 213 -3.79 -3.74 -19.59
CA TYR A 213 -4.28 -2.42 -20.00
C TYR A 213 -3.42 -1.27 -19.45
N LEU A 214 -2.93 -1.42 -18.22
CA LEU A 214 -2.08 -0.43 -17.54
C LEU A 214 -0.60 -0.52 -17.95
N GLY A 215 -0.20 -1.57 -18.69
CA GLY A 215 1.19 -1.81 -19.06
C GLY A 215 2.06 -2.26 -17.88
N VAL A 216 1.47 -2.83 -16.83
CA VAL A 216 2.21 -3.44 -15.71
C VAL A 216 2.62 -4.85 -16.14
N PRO A 217 3.91 -5.23 -16.04
CA PRO A 217 4.37 -6.58 -16.35
C PRO A 217 3.58 -7.66 -15.60
N ARG A 218 3.29 -8.76 -16.29
CA ARG A 218 2.56 -9.89 -15.70
C ARG A 218 3.54 -10.91 -15.12
N GLY A 219 3.06 -11.65 -14.13
CA GLY A 219 3.74 -12.83 -13.59
C GLY A 219 4.43 -12.57 -12.26
N GLU A 220 4.95 -11.36 -12.05
CA GLU A 220 5.63 -10.98 -10.81
C GLU A 220 5.02 -9.70 -10.21
N ALA A 221 5.12 -9.59 -8.90
CA ALA A 221 4.78 -8.42 -8.13
C ALA A 221 5.77 -8.31 -6.97
N TYR A 222 6.09 -7.09 -6.55
CA TYR A 222 6.93 -6.88 -5.37
C TYR A 222 6.14 -6.24 -4.21
N PRO A 223 5.19 -6.99 -3.60
CA PRO A 223 4.29 -6.43 -2.61
C PRO A 223 5.05 -5.95 -1.37
N VAL A 224 4.70 -4.75 -0.92
CA VAL A 224 5.26 -4.08 0.25
C VAL A 224 5.22 -4.96 1.51
N GLY A 225 4.14 -5.72 1.70
CA GLY A 225 4.01 -6.60 2.87
C GLY A 225 5.05 -7.72 2.97
N LEU A 226 5.88 -7.97 1.93
CA LEU A 226 7.03 -8.89 2.03
C LEU A 226 8.08 -8.40 3.04
N PHE A 227 8.13 -7.10 3.32
CA PHE A 227 9.05 -6.52 4.29
C PHE A 227 8.49 -6.56 5.73
N ALA A 228 7.21 -6.92 5.91
CA ALA A 228 6.57 -7.03 7.22
C ALA A 228 6.88 -8.38 7.85
N GLU A 229 7.86 -8.41 8.77
CA GLU A 229 8.16 -9.61 9.56
C GLU A 229 7.90 -9.33 11.04
N PRO A 230 6.98 -10.06 11.70
CA PRO A 230 6.57 -9.78 13.07
C PRO A 230 7.72 -9.76 14.09
N SER A 231 8.76 -10.59 13.87
CA SER A 231 9.96 -10.66 14.73
C SER A 231 10.80 -9.38 14.70
N ARG A 232 10.65 -8.56 13.65
CA ARG A 232 11.37 -7.30 13.43
C ARG A 232 10.53 -6.07 13.75
N TYR A 233 9.33 -6.23 14.28
CA TYR A 233 8.44 -5.11 14.55
C TYR A 233 9.02 -4.13 15.59
N VAL A 234 8.88 -2.82 15.33
CA VAL A 234 9.46 -1.73 16.15
C VAL A 234 8.40 -0.83 16.76
N ALA A 235 7.46 -0.32 15.95
CA ALA A 235 6.46 0.65 16.40
C ALA A 235 5.29 0.76 15.41
N ALA A 236 4.19 1.34 15.87
CA ALA A 236 3.03 1.63 15.03
C ALA A 236 2.45 3.02 15.30
N LEU A 237 2.02 3.68 14.23
CA LEU A 237 1.48 5.03 14.20
C LEU A 237 0.20 5.06 13.37
N GLY A 238 -0.74 5.93 13.71
CA GLY A 238 -1.92 6.17 12.88
C GLY A 238 -3.10 6.79 13.62
N PRO A 239 -4.21 7.04 12.91
CA PRO A 239 -5.44 7.59 13.48
C PRO A 239 -6.25 6.56 14.29
N LEU A 240 -6.03 5.25 14.09
CA LEU A 240 -6.79 4.20 14.76
C LEU A 240 -6.40 4.06 16.25
N PRO A 241 -7.33 3.63 17.12
CA PRO A 241 -7.13 3.67 18.57
C PRO A 241 -6.11 2.65 19.10
N ASN A 242 -5.93 1.52 18.40
CA ASN A 242 -5.01 0.45 18.78
C ASN A 242 -4.62 -0.40 17.54
N ARG A 243 -3.59 -1.25 17.67
CA ARG A 243 -3.16 -2.13 16.57
C ARG A 243 -4.20 -3.19 16.22
N GLY A 244 -5.01 -3.65 17.17
CA GLY A 244 -6.11 -4.58 16.92
C GLY A 244 -7.13 -4.03 15.92
N ALA A 245 -7.50 -2.75 16.04
CA ALA A 245 -8.38 -2.06 15.09
C ALA A 245 -7.77 -1.97 13.69
N ALA A 246 -6.47 -1.66 13.59
CA ALA A 246 -5.75 -1.65 12.31
C ALA A 246 -5.68 -3.04 11.66
N TRP A 247 -5.45 -4.08 12.45
CA TRP A 247 -5.39 -5.44 11.93
C TRP A 247 -6.78 -6.01 11.63
N ALA A 248 -7.84 -5.54 12.27
CA ALA A 248 -9.21 -5.82 11.83
C ALA A 248 -9.52 -5.19 10.46
N TYR A 249 -9.00 -3.99 10.17
CA TYR A 249 -9.07 -3.39 8.83
C TYR A 249 -8.32 -4.23 7.79
N PHE A 250 -7.10 -4.67 8.09
CA PHE A 250 -6.35 -5.57 7.18
C PHE A 250 -7.07 -6.90 6.96
N GLU A 251 -7.62 -7.51 8.01
CA GLU A 251 -8.40 -8.73 7.87
C GLU A 251 -9.68 -8.50 7.05
N ALA A 252 -10.31 -7.33 7.12
CA ALA A 252 -11.43 -6.99 6.25
C ALA A 252 -10.99 -6.93 4.78
N LYS A 253 -9.85 -6.29 4.50
CA LYS A 253 -9.25 -6.30 3.15
C LYS A 253 -8.87 -7.72 2.70
N ARG A 254 -8.35 -8.56 3.60
CA ARG A 254 -8.05 -9.98 3.32
C ARG A 254 -9.32 -10.75 3.00
N GLU A 255 -10.43 -10.46 3.67
CA GLU A 255 -11.71 -11.12 3.41
C GLU A 255 -12.30 -10.68 2.06
N VAL A 256 -12.17 -9.41 1.69
CA VAL A 256 -12.51 -8.92 0.33
C VAL A 256 -11.66 -9.61 -0.72
N TYR A 257 -10.35 -9.73 -0.48
CA TYR A 257 -9.41 -10.44 -1.34
C TYR A 257 -9.79 -11.92 -1.53
N ARG A 258 -10.13 -12.59 -0.43
CA ARG A 258 -10.55 -14.01 -0.40
C ARG A 258 -11.84 -14.24 -1.17
N ARG A 259 -12.79 -13.32 -1.05
CA ARG A 259 -14.09 -13.36 -1.75
C ARG A 259 -13.98 -12.99 -3.22
N PHE A 260 -12.85 -12.41 -3.65
CA PHE A 260 -12.62 -12.04 -5.04
C PHE A 260 -12.15 -13.24 -5.87
N THR A 261 -13.05 -13.80 -6.68
CA THR A 261 -12.87 -15.06 -7.45
C THR A 261 -12.78 -14.83 -8.96
N ALA A 262 -12.37 -15.87 -9.70
CA ALA A 262 -12.08 -15.81 -11.14
C ALA A 262 -13.27 -15.40 -12.02
N ASP A 263 -14.51 -15.65 -11.59
CA ASP A 263 -15.74 -15.27 -12.28
C ASP A 263 -16.13 -13.79 -12.06
N GLN A 264 -15.44 -13.09 -11.15
CA GLN A 264 -15.73 -11.71 -10.82
C GLN A 264 -14.90 -10.72 -11.63
N ARG A 265 -15.57 -9.61 -11.98
CA ARG A 265 -14.92 -8.44 -12.56
C ARG A 265 -14.45 -7.53 -11.44
N ILE A 266 -13.33 -6.85 -11.64
CA ILE A 266 -12.79 -5.85 -10.69
C ILE A 266 -13.80 -4.76 -10.30
N GLY A 267 -14.79 -4.53 -11.17
CA GLY A 267 -15.93 -3.65 -10.95
C GLY A 267 -16.77 -3.99 -9.71
N ALA A 268 -16.64 -5.20 -9.15
CA ALA A 268 -17.27 -5.61 -7.91
C ALA A 268 -16.60 -5.00 -6.66
N VAL A 269 -15.35 -4.55 -6.77
CA VAL A 269 -14.57 -3.96 -5.67
C VAL A 269 -14.27 -2.49 -5.94
N LEU A 270 -13.90 -2.18 -7.18
CA LEU A 270 -13.53 -0.85 -7.63
C LEU A 270 -14.60 -0.27 -8.57
N ALA A 271 -14.73 1.05 -8.57
CA ALA A 271 -15.53 1.80 -9.53
C ALA A 271 -14.65 2.88 -10.14
N VAL A 272 -14.91 3.18 -11.42
CA VAL A 272 -14.32 4.32 -12.12
C VAL A 272 -15.47 5.25 -12.44
N SER A 273 -15.40 6.50 -11.97
CA SER A 273 -16.38 7.53 -12.28
C SER A 273 -16.16 8.10 -13.69
N GLY A 274 -17.11 8.91 -14.17
CA GLY A 274 -17.07 9.49 -15.52
C GLY A 274 -15.86 10.40 -15.78
N ASN A 275 -15.21 10.93 -14.74
CA ASN A 275 -13.97 11.72 -14.79
C ASN A 275 -12.70 10.86 -14.64
N GLY A 276 -12.82 9.54 -14.59
CA GLY A 276 -11.70 8.60 -14.47
C GLY A 276 -11.20 8.36 -13.05
N GLU A 277 -11.83 8.92 -12.02
CA GLU A 277 -11.43 8.72 -10.62
C GLU A 277 -11.71 7.28 -10.18
N LEU A 278 -10.69 6.62 -9.64
CA LEU A 278 -10.80 5.30 -9.05
C LEU A 278 -11.35 5.41 -7.63
N SER A 279 -12.44 4.72 -7.35
CA SER A 279 -13.05 4.62 -6.03
C SER A 279 -13.27 3.16 -5.65
N VAL A 280 -13.43 2.90 -4.35
CA VAL A 280 -13.85 1.59 -3.84
C VAL A 280 -15.37 1.59 -3.71
N ARG A 281 -16.02 0.45 -3.97
CA ARG A 281 -17.47 0.31 -3.75
C ARG A 281 -17.84 0.71 -2.32
N PRO A 282 -18.88 1.56 -2.11
CA PRO A 282 -19.22 2.07 -0.78
C PRO A 282 -19.43 0.98 0.27
N GLU A 283 -20.08 -0.12 -0.11
CA GLU A 283 -20.33 -1.30 0.72
C GLU A 283 -19.03 -1.98 1.21
N ILE A 284 -17.98 -1.98 0.39
CA ILE A 284 -16.66 -2.52 0.75
C ILE A 284 -15.94 -1.58 1.72
N LEU A 285 -16.01 -0.26 1.49
CA LEU A 285 -15.46 0.74 2.42
C LEU A 285 -16.17 0.71 3.78
N ALA A 286 -17.51 0.61 3.76
CA ALA A 286 -18.31 0.53 4.97
C ALA A 286 -17.97 -0.73 5.79
N PHE A 287 -17.79 -1.87 5.13
CA PHE A 287 -17.35 -3.12 5.77
C PHE A 287 -15.97 -2.96 6.43
N ALA A 288 -14.97 -2.45 5.70
CA ALA A 288 -13.63 -2.28 6.26
C ALA A 288 -13.60 -1.25 7.40
N SER A 289 -14.37 -0.16 7.28
CA SER A 289 -14.53 0.84 8.35
C SER A 289 -15.19 0.24 9.59
N GLU A 290 -16.26 -0.55 9.42
CA GLU A 290 -16.93 -1.21 10.55
C GLU A 290 -16.02 -2.24 11.24
N ALA A 291 -15.20 -2.96 10.48
CA ALA A 291 -14.25 -3.92 11.03
C ALA A 291 -13.29 -3.28 12.05
N THR A 292 -12.87 -2.02 11.83
CA THR A 292 -11.98 -1.31 12.78
C THR A 292 -12.58 -1.14 14.18
N ARG A 293 -13.92 -1.22 14.31
CA ARG A 293 -14.66 -0.97 15.54
C ARG A 293 -15.13 -2.23 16.26
N LEU A 294 -14.81 -3.42 15.74
CA LEU A 294 -15.29 -4.70 16.28
C LEU A 294 -14.92 -4.92 17.75
N PHE A 295 -13.84 -4.29 18.23
CA PHE A 295 -13.29 -4.48 19.57
C PHE A 295 -13.23 -3.18 20.39
N ASP A 296 -13.96 -2.12 20.01
CA ASP A 296 -13.96 -0.83 20.71
C ASP A 296 -14.39 -0.93 22.18
N ARG A 297 -15.19 -1.96 22.50
CA ARG A 297 -15.70 -2.22 23.85
C ARG A 297 -14.93 -3.32 24.59
N ASP A 298 -13.92 -3.91 23.96
CA ASP A 298 -13.08 -4.93 24.60
C ASP A 298 -12.01 -4.23 25.46
N PRO A 299 -11.96 -4.46 26.78
CA PRO A 299 -10.92 -3.88 27.63
C PRO A 299 -9.51 -4.43 27.31
N ALA A 300 -9.43 -5.56 26.61
CA ALA A 300 -8.19 -6.20 26.17
C ALA A 300 -8.30 -6.58 24.68
N PRO A 301 -8.33 -5.58 23.78
CA PRO A 301 -8.56 -5.82 22.36
C PRO A 301 -7.49 -6.77 21.80
N PRO A 302 -7.87 -7.66 20.87
CA PRO A 302 -6.97 -8.65 20.29
C PRO A 302 -5.78 -7.97 19.61
N GLN A 303 -4.62 -8.61 19.72
CA GLN A 303 -3.39 -8.15 19.08
C GLN A 303 -3.27 -8.71 17.66
N PRO A 304 -2.41 -8.12 16.81
CA PRO A 304 -2.09 -8.67 15.49
C PRO A 304 -1.81 -10.18 15.53
N GLY A 305 -2.42 -10.94 14.64
CA GLY A 305 -2.30 -12.40 14.58
C GLY A 305 -3.24 -13.18 15.51
N ASP A 306 -3.99 -12.52 16.40
CA ASP A 306 -5.01 -13.19 17.21
C ASP A 306 -6.17 -13.67 16.31
N PRO A 307 -6.51 -14.98 16.33
CA PRO A 307 -7.53 -15.54 15.46
C PRO A 307 -8.95 -15.01 15.76
N ARG A 308 -9.17 -14.33 16.90
CA ARG A 308 -10.41 -13.61 17.18
C ARG A 308 -10.71 -12.54 16.13
N ILE A 309 -9.69 -11.86 15.60
CA ILE A 309 -9.84 -10.81 14.60
C ILE A 309 -10.43 -11.42 13.31
N ALA A 310 -9.76 -12.44 12.75
CA ALA A 310 -10.19 -13.09 11.52
C ALA A 310 -11.61 -13.69 11.64
N ARG A 311 -11.93 -14.32 12.78
CA ARG A 311 -13.29 -14.86 13.03
C ARG A 311 -14.35 -13.76 13.07
N ALA A 312 -14.10 -12.67 13.80
CA ALA A 312 -15.07 -11.58 13.92
C ALA A 312 -15.29 -10.86 12.58
N VAL A 313 -14.22 -10.62 11.84
CA VAL A 313 -14.29 -9.99 10.51
C VAL A 313 -15.03 -10.87 9.51
N ARG A 314 -14.77 -12.18 9.50
CA ARG A 314 -15.51 -13.10 8.62
C ARG A 314 -17.00 -13.15 8.99
N ALA A 315 -17.34 -13.20 10.28
CA ALA A 315 -18.72 -13.16 10.71
C ALA A 315 -19.43 -11.86 10.26
N LEU A 316 -18.73 -10.72 10.34
CA LEU A 316 -19.23 -9.45 9.80
C LEU A 316 -19.42 -9.50 8.27
N ALA A 317 -18.49 -10.11 7.54
CA ALA A 317 -18.58 -10.28 6.09
C ALA A 317 -19.75 -11.18 5.69
N ASP A 318 -20.00 -12.27 6.43
CA ASP A 318 -21.14 -13.16 6.20
C ASP A 318 -22.47 -12.45 6.42
N GLN A 319 -22.55 -11.56 7.41
CA GLN A 319 -23.74 -10.73 7.65
C GLN A 319 -23.99 -9.72 6.52
N ARG A 320 -22.92 -9.13 5.96
CA ARG A 320 -23.04 -8.08 4.94
C ARG A 320 -23.20 -8.61 3.52
N PHE A 321 -22.48 -9.67 3.19
CA PHE A 321 -22.35 -10.16 1.81
C PHE A 321 -22.86 -11.59 1.62
N GLY A 322 -23.39 -12.20 2.69
CA GLY A 322 -23.81 -13.59 2.72
C GLY A 322 -22.65 -14.55 3.01
N PRO A 323 -22.95 -15.81 3.40
CA PRO A 323 -21.95 -16.82 3.66
C PRO A 323 -21.04 -17.08 2.45
N PHE A 324 -19.74 -17.28 2.67
CA PHE A 324 -18.80 -17.61 1.60
C PHE A 324 -17.93 -18.82 1.96
N PRO A 325 -17.87 -19.87 1.10
CA PRO A 325 -17.14 -21.11 1.38
C PRO A 325 -15.66 -20.90 1.73
N ASP A 326 -15.12 -21.77 2.58
CA ASP A 326 -13.70 -21.75 2.96
C ASP A 326 -12.78 -22.25 1.85
N ALA A 327 -13.29 -23.12 0.98
CA ALA A 327 -12.51 -23.89 0.01
C ALA A 327 -12.65 -23.43 -1.44
N LEU A 328 -13.12 -22.21 -1.70
CA LEU A 328 -13.07 -21.66 -3.07
C LEU A 328 -11.64 -21.20 -3.36
N ASP A 329 -10.94 -21.97 -4.19
CA ASP A 329 -9.66 -21.58 -4.74
C ASP A 329 -9.87 -20.40 -5.70
N ARG A 330 -9.11 -19.32 -5.50
CA ARG A 330 -9.15 -18.14 -6.38
C ARG A 330 -8.77 -18.51 -7.82
N GLY A 331 -7.98 -19.56 -8.03
CA GLY A 331 -7.53 -20.03 -9.34
C GLY A 331 -8.34 -21.17 -9.96
N ALA A 332 -9.19 -21.87 -9.19
CA ALA A 332 -10.02 -22.94 -9.74
C ALA A 332 -11.31 -22.34 -10.31
N GLY A 333 -11.25 -21.91 -11.57
CA GLY A 333 -12.47 -21.76 -12.35
C GLY A 333 -13.29 -23.04 -12.23
N ARG A 334 -14.60 -22.93 -11.98
CA ARG A 334 -15.49 -24.04 -12.31
C ARG A 334 -15.29 -24.34 -13.81
N PRO A 335 -15.09 -25.61 -14.20
CA PRO A 335 -14.91 -25.99 -15.59
C PRO A 335 -16.07 -25.58 -16.47
#